data_AF-A0A183GQ47-F1
#
_entry.id   AF-A0A183GQ47-F1
#
_cell.length_a   1.000
_cell.length_b   1.000
_cell.length_c   1.000
_cell.angle_alpha   90.00
_cell.angle_beta   90.00
_cell.angle_gamma   90.00
#
_symmetry.space_group_name_H-M   'P 1'
#
loop_
_entity.id
_entity.type
_entity.pdbx_description
1 polymer ?
#
loop_
_entity_poly.entity_id
_entity_poly.type
_entity_poly.pdbx_seq_one_letter_code
_entity_poly.pdbx_strand_id
1 'polypeptide(L)'
;MHMPAPRLSEEGRARRLTHQRERQIRRRATRLQDAREAARASDSGLRRSARIRANQARLAETPIHVTPPQISEEQRVRRLAHVRERQVRRRAALPLEAREAARAADTGRRRSARILANEARLAEARIQVIEQHRFLRSYPTPLRSFGMARDITNRPSLHSLGRMDQPCSSCSALHFLTEKVASSRTVYNMCCNLGKFSMQPFQRFPALLRQLLKGRGRRNDRFRSAVRNYNSGLAMASMVAHVDSPGGGGPYCYKIHGQVYHFVGALRPTGGLPPQYAQILIMDTEQAAAELAARQVNSDCDSSLFADLHRLLLRVNPYAQSFVMMDEVLRTEEETAIAAGRTPHPVHMVFGQRPCDDARRYNSATANEVAVVYVGDEEDIVLVAVSQDWYNLLYSAYVSASFAFFRAWNSR
;
A
#
# COMPACT_ATOMS: atom_id res chain seq x y z
N MET A 1 -9.99 4.91 56.27
CA MET A 1 -10.09 3.43 56.31
C MET A 1 -9.56 2.88 54.99
N HIS A 2 -8.29 2.47 54.94
CA HIS A 2 -7.70 1.85 53.76
C HIS A 2 -7.88 0.33 53.85
N MET A 3 -8.64 -0.26 52.92
CA MET A 3 -8.70 -1.70 52.73
C MET A 3 -7.50 -2.14 51.89
N PRO A 4 -6.72 -3.16 52.30
CA PRO A 4 -5.63 -3.69 51.48
C PRO A 4 -6.19 -4.67 50.44
N ALA A 5 -5.62 -4.63 49.23
CA ALA A 5 -5.93 -5.55 48.13
C ALA A 5 -5.67 -7.01 48.51
N PRO A 6 -6.44 -7.99 48.00
CA PRO A 6 -6.28 -9.39 48.35
C PRO A 6 -4.92 -9.89 47.84
N ARG A 7 -4.09 -10.38 48.77
CA ARG A 7 -2.86 -11.11 48.44
C ARG A 7 -3.23 -12.38 47.69
N LEU A 8 -2.97 -12.43 46.39
CA LEU A 8 -3.00 -13.68 45.63
C LEU A 8 -2.10 -14.70 46.34
N SER A 9 -2.63 -15.89 46.65
CA SER A 9 -1.84 -16.94 47.30
C SER A 9 -0.58 -17.24 46.47
N GLU A 10 0.54 -17.48 47.15
CA GLU A 10 1.83 -17.79 46.50
C GLU A 10 1.70 -18.96 45.51
N GLU A 11 0.79 -19.88 45.79
CA GLU A 11 0.43 -21.00 44.91
C GLU A 11 -0.12 -20.55 43.54
N GLY A 12 -0.92 -19.48 43.49
CA GLY A 12 -1.49 -18.96 42.25
C GLY A 12 -0.43 -18.30 41.35
N ARG A 13 0.61 -17.69 41.94
CA ARG A 13 1.76 -17.14 41.20
C ARG A 13 2.67 -18.26 40.69
N ALA A 14 2.92 -19.27 41.50
CA ALA A 14 3.71 -20.44 41.12
C ALA A 14 3.08 -21.19 39.92
N ARG A 15 1.75 -21.39 39.92
CA ARG A 15 1.02 -22.05 38.81
C ARG A 15 1.07 -21.29 37.49
N ARG A 16 1.07 -19.95 37.50
CA ARG A 16 1.18 -19.15 36.26
C ARG A 16 2.60 -19.23 35.68
N LEU A 17 3.62 -19.19 36.54
CA LEU A 17 5.01 -19.32 36.14
C LEU A 17 5.31 -20.71 35.55
N THR A 18 4.77 -21.78 36.14
CA THR A 18 4.90 -23.13 35.56
C THR A 18 4.20 -23.24 34.22
N HIS A 19 2.97 -22.72 34.09
CA HIS A 19 2.24 -22.78 32.82
C HIS A 19 2.90 -21.94 31.71
N GLN A 20 3.50 -20.79 32.05
CA GLN A 20 4.27 -19.98 31.11
C GLN A 20 5.55 -20.69 30.65
N ARG A 21 6.23 -21.39 31.58
CA ARG A 21 7.42 -22.21 31.30
C ARG A 21 7.08 -23.40 30.41
N GLU A 22 5.97 -24.09 30.67
CA GLU A 22 5.47 -25.18 29.81
C GLU A 22 5.12 -24.69 28.40
N ARG A 23 4.48 -23.52 28.26
CA ARG A 23 4.19 -22.93 26.95
C ARG A 23 5.47 -22.59 26.19
N GLN A 24 6.50 -22.09 26.86
CA GLN A 24 7.81 -21.83 26.23
C GLN A 24 8.51 -23.12 25.81
N ILE A 25 8.46 -24.17 26.63
CA ILE A 25 9.01 -25.50 26.30
C ILE A 25 8.30 -26.09 25.09
N ARG A 26 6.96 -26.04 25.04
CA ARG A 26 6.18 -26.52 23.89
C ARG A 26 6.52 -25.76 22.60
N ARG A 27 6.58 -24.42 22.66
CA ARG A 27 6.95 -23.60 21.49
C ARG A 27 8.35 -23.92 20.97
N ARG A 28 9.32 -24.13 21.87
CA ARG A 28 10.69 -24.52 21.52
C ARG A 28 10.75 -25.91 20.90
N ALA A 29 9.95 -26.86 21.40
CA ALA A 29 9.85 -28.21 20.83
C ALA A 29 9.29 -28.19 19.40
N THR A 30 8.22 -27.44 19.12
CA THR A 30 7.68 -27.26 17.76
C THR A 30 8.71 -26.66 16.80
N ARG A 31 9.41 -25.59 17.18
CA ARG A 31 10.43 -24.98 16.29
C ARG A 31 11.58 -25.94 15.97
N LEU A 32 11.98 -26.77 16.93
CA LEU A 32 13.00 -27.82 16.73
C LEU A 32 12.50 -28.91 15.78
N GLN A 33 11.21 -29.24 15.84
CA GLN A 33 10.59 -30.21 14.94
C GLN A 33 10.48 -29.66 13.52
N ASP A 34 9.99 -28.44 13.35
CA ASP A 34 9.91 -27.76 12.04
C ASP A 34 11.30 -27.63 11.38
N ALA A 35 12.33 -27.29 12.17
CA ALA A 35 13.70 -27.21 11.68
C ALA A 35 14.26 -28.57 11.24
N ARG A 36 13.93 -29.65 11.97
CA ARG A 36 14.30 -31.03 11.59
C ARG A 36 13.58 -31.49 10.33
N GLU A 37 12.32 -31.14 10.17
CA GLU A 37 11.53 -31.46 8.98
C GLU A 37 12.03 -30.69 7.75
N ALA A 38 12.35 -29.40 7.89
CA ALA A 38 12.96 -28.60 6.82
C ALA A 38 14.34 -29.16 6.39
N ALA A 39 15.18 -29.59 7.35
CA ALA A 39 16.45 -30.23 7.05
C ALA A 39 16.29 -31.56 6.31
N ARG A 40 15.32 -32.41 6.72
CA ARG A 40 14.98 -33.65 6.02
C ARG A 40 14.45 -33.41 4.60
N ALA A 41 13.64 -32.38 4.41
CA ALA A 41 13.13 -32.00 3.09
C ALA A 41 14.26 -31.54 2.16
N SER A 42 15.20 -30.73 2.67
CA SER A 42 16.39 -30.29 1.91
C SER A 42 17.30 -31.47 1.52
N ASP A 43 17.59 -32.37 2.46
CA ASP A 43 18.39 -33.59 2.20
C ASP A 43 17.70 -34.50 1.17
N SER A 44 16.37 -34.62 1.20
CA SER A 44 15.61 -35.37 0.20
C SER A 44 15.70 -34.75 -1.21
N GLY A 45 15.72 -33.42 -1.32
CA GLY A 45 15.89 -32.68 -2.57
C GLY A 45 17.28 -32.84 -3.17
N LEU A 46 18.32 -32.79 -2.33
CA LEU A 46 19.71 -33.04 -2.72
C LEU A 46 19.90 -34.48 -3.21
N ARG A 47 19.36 -35.47 -2.49
CA ARG A 47 19.40 -36.89 -2.89
C ARG A 47 18.67 -37.14 -4.22
N ARG A 48 17.52 -36.50 -4.45
CA ARG A 48 16.79 -36.56 -5.73
C ARG A 48 17.62 -35.98 -6.87
N SER A 49 18.26 -34.84 -6.64
CA SER A 49 19.11 -34.15 -7.62
C SER A 49 20.35 -34.98 -7.98
N ALA A 50 20.96 -35.64 -6.98
CA ALA A 50 22.09 -36.55 -7.18
C ALA A 50 21.70 -37.80 -7.99
N ARG A 51 20.52 -38.39 -7.72
CA ARG A 51 20.00 -39.53 -8.52
C ARG A 51 19.75 -39.16 -9.98
N ILE A 52 19.22 -37.96 -10.25
CA ILE A 52 18.99 -37.49 -11.62
C ILE A 52 20.32 -37.33 -12.36
N ARG A 53 21.32 -36.70 -11.72
CA ARG A 53 22.67 -36.56 -12.31
C ARG A 53 23.35 -37.92 -12.54
N ALA A 54 23.25 -38.85 -11.60
CA ALA A 54 23.79 -40.19 -11.75
C ALA A 54 23.12 -40.97 -12.89
N ASN A 55 21.80 -40.84 -13.05
CA ASN A 55 21.10 -41.44 -14.20
C ASN A 55 21.47 -40.79 -15.53
N GLN A 56 21.66 -39.47 -15.56
CA GLN A 56 22.14 -38.77 -16.76
C GLN A 56 23.57 -39.20 -17.14
N ALA A 57 24.47 -39.36 -16.17
CA ALA A 57 25.82 -39.87 -16.41
C ALA A 57 25.78 -41.31 -16.94
N ARG A 58 24.97 -42.19 -16.35
CA ARG A 58 24.77 -43.56 -16.85
C ARG A 58 24.20 -43.62 -18.27
N LEU A 59 23.30 -42.71 -18.62
CA LEU A 59 22.75 -42.59 -19.97
C LEU A 59 23.77 -42.03 -20.98
N ALA A 60 24.73 -41.22 -20.52
CA ALA A 60 25.82 -40.71 -21.36
C ALA A 60 26.93 -41.77 -21.57
N GLU A 61 27.15 -42.65 -20.59
CA GLU A 61 28.18 -43.70 -20.62
C GLU A 61 27.71 -44.99 -21.30
N THR A 62 26.40 -45.17 -21.56
CA THR A 62 25.89 -46.31 -22.32
C THR A 62 25.83 -45.94 -23.81
N PRO A 63 26.71 -46.49 -24.67
CA PRO A 63 26.57 -46.34 -26.10
C PRO A 63 25.39 -47.22 -26.51
N ILE A 64 24.20 -46.64 -26.63
CA ILE A 64 23.06 -47.30 -27.27
C ILE A 64 23.33 -47.33 -28.78
N HIS A 65 24.25 -48.19 -29.21
CA HIS A 65 24.31 -48.63 -30.59
C HIS A 65 23.34 -49.80 -30.79
N VAL A 66 22.09 -49.63 -30.37
CA VAL A 66 21.01 -50.42 -30.96
C VAL A 66 20.60 -49.64 -32.19
N THR A 67 21.26 -49.93 -33.31
CA THR A 67 20.74 -49.53 -34.63
C THR A 67 19.31 -50.08 -34.68
N PRO A 68 18.28 -49.22 -34.66
CA PRO A 68 16.91 -49.69 -34.81
C PRO A 68 16.87 -50.45 -36.13
N PRO A 69 16.13 -51.57 -36.23
CA PRO A 69 16.00 -52.26 -37.50
C PRO A 69 15.64 -51.23 -38.57
N GLN A 70 16.37 -51.22 -39.70
CA GLN A 70 16.15 -50.29 -40.80
C GLN A 70 14.84 -50.65 -41.49
N ILE A 71 13.74 -50.32 -40.81
CA ILE A 71 12.39 -50.35 -41.31
C ILE A 71 12.32 -49.18 -42.28
N SER A 72 11.99 -49.44 -43.55
CA SER A 72 11.82 -48.36 -44.51
C SER A 72 10.75 -47.39 -44.03
N GLU A 73 10.86 -46.11 -44.38
CA GLU A 73 9.86 -45.10 -43.96
C GLU A 73 8.44 -45.54 -44.35
N GLU A 74 8.30 -46.23 -45.49
CA GLU A 74 7.05 -46.85 -45.92
C GLU A 74 6.54 -47.93 -44.95
N GLN A 75 7.40 -48.83 -44.48
CA GLN A 75 7.01 -49.86 -43.51
C GLN A 75 6.65 -49.25 -42.14
N ARG A 76 7.32 -48.15 -41.76
CA ARG A 76 7.01 -47.39 -40.54
C ARG A 76 5.64 -46.69 -40.67
N VAL A 77 5.38 -46.04 -41.80
CA VAL A 77 4.09 -45.41 -42.11
C VAL A 77 2.97 -46.47 -42.14
N ARG A 78 3.20 -47.63 -42.74
CA ARG A 78 2.23 -48.74 -42.74
C ARG A 78 1.92 -49.26 -41.34
N ARG A 79 2.94 -49.43 -40.48
CA ARG A 79 2.71 -49.80 -39.06
C ARG A 79 1.92 -48.74 -38.31
N LEU A 80 2.26 -47.46 -38.46
CA LEU A 80 1.55 -46.36 -37.81
C LEU A 80 0.11 -46.25 -38.31
N ALA A 81 -0.13 -46.44 -39.61
CA ALA A 81 -1.46 -46.50 -40.19
C ALA A 81 -2.27 -47.67 -39.62
N HIS A 82 -1.68 -48.85 -39.52
CA HIS A 82 -2.34 -50.03 -38.94
C HIS A 82 -2.70 -49.84 -37.45
N VAL A 83 -1.78 -49.24 -36.66
CA VAL A 83 -2.04 -48.90 -35.26
C VAL A 83 -3.14 -47.85 -35.14
N ARG A 84 -3.12 -46.82 -36.01
CA ARG A 84 -4.17 -45.79 -36.07
C ARG A 84 -5.53 -46.39 -36.41
N GLU A 85 -5.58 -47.30 -37.38
CA GLU A 85 -6.81 -47.97 -37.80
C GLU A 85 -7.37 -48.85 -36.68
N ARG A 86 -6.52 -49.61 -35.98
CA ARG A 86 -6.91 -50.39 -34.81
C ARG A 86 -7.45 -49.52 -33.69
N GLN A 87 -6.84 -48.35 -33.45
CA GLN A 87 -7.35 -47.37 -32.47
C GLN A 87 -8.68 -46.74 -32.89
N VAL A 88 -8.88 -46.46 -34.18
CA VAL A 88 -10.15 -45.94 -34.71
C VAL A 88 -11.27 -46.97 -34.55
N ARG A 89 -11.03 -48.23 -34.95
CA ARG A 89 -12.01 -49.33 -34.77
C ARG A 89 -12.37 -49.53 -33.30
N ARG A 90 -11.37 -49.54 -32.41
CA ARG A 90 -11.58 -49.65 -30.96
C ARG A 90 -12.37 -48.46 -30.39
N ARG A 91 -12.15 -47.24 -30.87
CA ARG A 91 -12.92 -46.04 -30.46
C ARG A 91 -14.35 -46.04 -31.01
N ALA A 92 -14.57 -46.60 -32.20
CA ALA A 92 -15.89 -46.72 -32.80
C ALA A 92 -16.78 -47.72 -32.06
N ALA A 93 -16.19 -48.78 -31.48
CA ALA A 93 -16.88 -49.81 -30.72
C ALA A 93 -17.25 -49.43 -29.27
N LEU A 94 -16.85 -48.23 -28.80
CA LEU A 94 -17.19 -47.74 -27.46
C LEU A 94 -18.57 -47.06 -27.43
N PRO A 95 -19.30 -47.11 -26.30
CA PRO A 95 -20.55 -46.34 -26.10
C PRO A 95 -20.35 -44.84 -26.34
N LEU A 96 -21.43 -44.15 -26.73
CA LEU A 96 -21.38 -42.73 -27.12
C LEU A 96 -20.78 -41.83 -26.01
N GLU A 97 -21.20 -42.03 -24.77
CA GLU A 97 -20.69 -41.30 -23.59
C GLU A 97 -19.17 -41.47 -23.41
N ALA A 98 -18.65 -42.69 -23.58
CA ALA A 98 -17.22 -42.98 -23.48
C ALA A 98 -16.42 -42.33 -24.63
N ARG A 99 -17.04 -42.19 -25.81
CA ARG A 99 -16.44 -41.50 -26.97
C ARG A 99 -16.38 -39.99 -26.74
N GLU A 100 -17.41 -39.41 -26.13
CA GLU A 100 -17.48 -37.99 -25.77
C GLU A 100 -16.50 -37.64 -24.66
N ALA A 101 -16.43 -38.45 -23.60
CA ALA A 101 -15.45 -38.30 -22.52
C ALA A 101 -14.00 -38.37 -23.04
N ALA A 102 -13.71 -39.27 -23.99
CA ALA A 102 -12.40 -39.37 -24.61
C ALA A 102 -12.05 -38.14 -25.49
N ARG A 103 -13.04 -37.55 -26.18
CA ARG A 103 -12.87 -36.29 -26.94
C ARG A 103 -12.61 -35.12 -26.00
N ALA A 104 -13.39 -35.00 -24.92
CA ALA A 104 -13.23 -33.96 -23.90
C ALA A 104 -11.84 -34.03 -23.23
N ALA A 105 -11.36 -35.24 -22.92
CA ALA A 105 -10.03 -35.46 -22.36
C ALA A 105 -8.88 -35.13 -23.35
N ASP A 106 -9.07 -35.37 -24.66
CA ASP A 106 -8.10 -34.98 -25.68
C ASP A 106 -8.05 -33.46 -25.86
N THR A 107 -9.22 -32.79 -25.89
CA THR A 107 -9.29 -31.33 -25.94
C THR A 107 -8.68 -30.69 -24.69
N GLY A 108 -8.91 -31.27 -23.50
CA GLY A 108 -8.31 -30.85 -22.24
C GLY A 108 -6.78 -30.96 -22.28
N ARG A 109 -6.25 -32.12 -22.71
CA ARG A 109 -4.79 -32.30 -22.86
C ARG A 109 -4.16 -31.33 -23.85
N ARG A 110 -4.80 -31.09 -25.01
CA ARG A 110 -4.31 -30.11 -26.00
C ARG A 110 -4.31 -28.68 -25.45
N ARG A 111 -5.33 -28.30 -24.66
CA ARG A 111 -5.39 -27.00 -24.00
C ARG A 111 -4.27 -26.85 -22.97
N SER A 112 -4.06 -27.84 -22.11
CA SER A 112 -2.99 -27.82 -21.10
C SER A 112 -1.59 -27.78 -21.74
N ALA A 113 -1.37 -28.53 -22.83
CA ALA A 113 -0.11 -28.50 -23.56
C ALA A 113 0.17 -27.11 -24.18
N ARG A 114 -0.85 -26.42 -24.69
CA ARG A 114 -0.71 -25.04 -25.20
C ARG A 114 -0.38 -24.05 -24.10
N ILE A 115 -0.98 -24.18 -22.92
CA ILE A 115 -0.70 -23.30 -21.77
C ILE A 115 0.75 -23.45 -21.34
N LEU A 116 1.22 -24.69 -21.11
CA LEU A 116 2.61 -24.98 -20.74
C LEU A 116 3.61 -24.46 -21.79
N ALA A 117 3.31 -24.64 -23.09
CA ALA A 117 4.18 -24.14 -24.16
C ALA A 117 4.21 -22.61 -24.26
N ASN A 118 3.15 -21.92 -23.81
CA ASN A 118 3.10 -20.46 -23.79
C ASN A 118 3.82 -19.91 -22.54
N GLU A 119 3.64 -20.56 -21.39
CA GLU A 119 4.37 -20.25 -20.15
C GLU A 119 5.88 -20.43 -20.34
N ALA A 120 6.31 -21.51 -21.00
CA ALA A 120 7.72 -21.74 -21.31
C ALA A 120 8.31 -20.63 -22.20
N ARG A 121 7.59 -20.22 -23.26
CA ARG A 121 8.00 -19.11 -24.13
C ARG A 121 8.11 -17.78 -23.38
N LEU A 122 7.15 -17.47 -22.50
CA LEU A 122 7.19 -16.26 -21.68
C LEU A 122 8.34 -16.30 -20.66
N ALA A 123 8.66 -17.47 -20.10
CA ALA A 123 9.79 -17.66 -19.20
C ALA A 123 11.13 -17.44 -19.92
N GLU A 124 11.30 -17.99 -21.13
CA GLU A 124 12.48 -17.77 -21.97
C GLU A 124 12.65 -16.29 -22.34
N ALA A 125 11.57 -15.61 -22.75
CA ALA A 125 11.60 -14.18 -23.05
C ALA A 125 12.02 -13.34 -21.83
N ARG A 126 11.57 -13.70 -20.62
CA ARG A 126 12.01 -13.04 -19.37
C ARG A 126 13.49 -13.25 -19.10
N ILE A 127 14.00 -14.46 -19.31
CA ILE A 127 15.43 -14.78 -19.14
C ILE A 127 16.26 -13.95 -20.13
N GLN A 128 15.86 -13.87 -21.40
CA GLN A 128 16.54 -13.07 -22.41
C GLN A 128 16.59 -11.58 -22.05
N VAL A 129 15.49 -11.00 -21.53
CA VAL A 129 15.46 -9.61 -21.06
C VAL A 129 16.41 -9.40 -19.87
N ILE A 130 16.45 -10.35 -18.93
CA ILE A 130 17.37 -10.30 -17.78
C ILE A 130 18.82 -10.39 -18.25
N GLU A 131 19.12 -11.27 -19.20
CA GLU A 131 20.45 -11.43 -19.80
C GLU A 131 20.87 -10.19 -20.58
N GLN A 132 19.98 -9.59 -21.37
CA GLN A 132 20.23 -8.30 -22.04
C GLN A 132 20.53 -7.20 -21.03
N HIS A 133 19.76 -7.09 -19.94
CA HIS A 133 20.05 -6.12 -18.88
C HIS A 133 21.36 -6.41 -18.15
N ARG A 134 21.73 -7.67 -17.94
CA ARG A 134 23.03 -8.06 -17.37
C ARG A 134 24.18 -7.72 -18.32
N PHE A 135 24.02 -7.99 -19.62
CA PHE A 135 24.98 -7.66 -20.66
C PHE A 135 25.21 -6.15 -20.76
N LEU A 136 24.13 -5.35 -20.76
CA LEU A 136 24.22 -3.89 -20.72
C LEU A 136 24.88 -3.36 -19.44
N ARG A 137 24.82 -4.09 -18.32
CA ARG A 137 25.53 -3.77 -17.07
C ARG A 137 26.98 -4.25 -17.04
N SER A 138 27.36 -5.26 -17.81
CA SER A 138 28.72 -5.84 -17.80
C SER A 138 29.72 -5.06 -18.65
N TYR A 139 29.27 -4.26 -19.61
CA TYR A 139 30.15 -3.28 -20.23
C TYR A 139 30.45 -2.16 -19.24
N PRO A 140 31.73 -1.82 -18.99
CA PRO A 140 32.04 -0.57 -18.33
C PRO A 140 31.52 0.54 -19.24
N THR A 141 30.36 1.10 -18.92
CA THR A 141 29.96 2.40 -19.47
C THR A 141 31.17 3.32 -19.30
N PRO A 142 31.73 3.89 -20.38
CA PRO A 142 32.76 4.91 -20.22
C PRO A 142 32.20 5.94 -19.23
N LEU A 143 33.00 6.30 -18.23
CA LEU A 143 32.74 7.25 -17.15
C LEU A 143 32.28 8.62 -17.71
N ARG A 144 31.09 8.66 -18.29
CA ARG A 144 30.45 9.82 -18.92
C ARG A 144 28.95 9.84 -18.67
N SER A 145 28.38 8.81 -18.03
CA SER A 145 27.13 8.96 -17.28
C SER A 145 27.42 9.50 -15.88
N PHE A 146 28.13 10.62 -15.81
CA PHE A 146 28.15 11.42 -14.60
C PHE A 146 26.72 11.89 -14.35
N GLY A 147 26.22 11.56 -13.15
CA GLY A 147 24.93 12.01 -12.68
C GLY A 147 24.79 13.53 -12.83
N MET A 148 23.56 13.99 -12.91
CA MET A 148 23.20 15.40 -13.04
C MET A 148 23.67 16.31 -11.88
N ALA A 149 24.45 15.80 -10.93
CA ALA A 149 25.26 16.60 -10.01
C ALA A 149 26.58 17.00 -10.71
N ARG A 150 26.47 17.95 -11.64
CA ARG A 150 27.60 18.56 -12.33
C ARG A 150 28.55 19.25 -11.35
N ASP A 151 29.84 19.12 -11.63
CA ASP A 151 30.91 20.05 -11.29
C ASP A 151 30.41 21.50 -11.31
N ILE A 152 30.83 22.33 -10.35
CA ILE A 152 30.42 23.75 -10.20
C ILE A 152 30.60 24.52 -11.50
N THR A 153 31.59 24.13 -12.30
CA THR A 153 31.96 24.72 -13.60
C THR A 153 30.95 24.46 -14.72
N ASN A 154 30.10 23.44 -14.60
CA ASN A 154 29.20 22.99 -15.65
C ASN A 154 27.72 23.12 -15.27
N ARG A 155 27.39 23.92 -14.25
CA ARG A 155 26.01 24.20 -13.87
C ARG A 155 25.27 24.80 -15.09
N PRO A 156 24.16 24.18 -15.55
CA PRO A 156 23.35 24.82 -16.59
C PRO A 156 22.96 26.21 -16.11
N SER A 157 22.99 27.19 -17.01
CA SER A 157 22.52 28.54 -16.73
C SER A 157 21.12 28.47 -16.11
N LEU A 158 20.89 29.21 -15.02
CA LEU A 158 19.59 29.27 -14.36
C LEU A 158 18.51 29.61 -15.40
N HIS A 159 17.65 28.65 -15.70
CA HIS A 159 16.51 28.89 -16.57
C HIS A 159 15.42 29.58 -15.76
N SER A 160 15.25 30.88 -15.98
CA SER A 160 14.20 31.67 -15.34
C SER A 160 13.02 31.84 -16.29
N LEU A 161 11.84 31.46 -15.84
CA LEU A 161 10.56 31.69 -16.53
C LEU A 161 9.99 33.10 -16.25
N GLY A 162 10.75 33.96 -15.57
CA GLY A 162 10.31 35.28 -15.11
C GLY A 162 9.53 35.21 -13.80
N ARG A 163 8.66 36.21 -13.56
CA ARG A 163 7.80 36.27 -12.38
C ARG A 163 6.53 35.45 -12.61
N MET A 164 6.05 34.79 -11.55
CA MET A 164 4.74 34.12 -11.54
C MET A 164 3.67 35.15 -11.12
N ASP A 165 3.34 36.07 -12.01
CA ASP A 165 2.45 37.21 -11.74
C ASP A 165 1.27 37.32 -12.73
N GLN A 166 1.11 36.35 -13.63
CA GLN A 166 0.03 36.36 -14.61
C GLN A 166 -1.21 35.69 -14.04
N PRO A 167 -2.31 36.41 -13.74
CA PRO A 167 -3.51 35.81 -13.19
C PRO A 167 -4.31 35.07 -14.26
N CYS A 168 -4.84 33.90 -13.92
CA CYS A 168 -5.87 33.23 -14.71
C CYS A 168 -7.16 34.05 -14.70
N SER A 169 -7.79 34.24 -15.86
CA SER A 169 -9.05 35.00 -16.00
C SER A 169 -10.25 34.35 -15.27
N SER A 170 -10.24 33.05 -15.05
CA SER A 170 -11.35 32.32 -14.43
C SER A 170 -11.19 32.12 -12.92
N CYS A 171 -9.98 31.80 -12.43
CA CYS A 171 -9.76 31.46 -11.02
C CYS A 171 -8.70 32.33 -10.31
N SER A 172 -8.13 33.33 -10.99
CA SER A 172 -7.10 34.24 -10.46
C SER A 172 -5.83 33.56 -9.95
N ALA A 173 -5.61 32.27 -10.24
CA ALA A 173 -4.36 31.59 -9.96
C ALA A 173 -3.21 32.25 -10.74
N LEU A 174 -2.07 32.49 -10.06
CA LEU A 174 -0.89 33.07 -10.67
C LEU A 174 -0.09 32.02 -11.46
N HIS A 175 0.34 32.40 -12.66
CA HIS A 175 1.07 31.59 -13.63
C HIS A 175 2.28 32.34 -14.18
N PHE A 176 3.20 31.60 -14.81
CA PHE A 176 4.23 32.20 -15.67
C PHE A 176 3.64 32.56 -17.03
N LEU A 177 4.22 33.55 -17.70
CA LEU A 177 3.77 33.98 -19.03
C LEU A 177 3.88 32.86 -20.08
N THR A 178 4.92 32.02 -19.96
CA THR A 178 5.23 30.90 -20.85
C THR A 178 4.28 29.70 -20.71
N GLU A 179 3.51 29.62 -19.63
CA GLU A 179 2.52 28.55 -19.39
C GLU A 179 1.21 28.75 -20.19
N LYS A 180 1.09 29.85 -20.96
CA LYS A 180 -0.07 30.12 -21.79
C LYS A 180 -0.19 29.10 -22.92
N VAL A 181 -1.40 28.60 -23.15
CA VAL A 181 -1.67 27.74 -24.31
C VAL A 181 -1.60 28.59 -25.58
N ALA A 182 -0.73 28.21 -26.53
CA ALA A 182 -0.36 28.99 -27.71
C ALA A 182 -1.55 29.47 -28.59
N SER A 183 -2.74 28.86 -28.44
CA SER A 183 -3.94 29.20 -29.21
C SER A 183 -4.82 30.31 -28.60
N SER A 184 -4.67 30.63 -27.31
CA SER A 184 -5.49 31.66 -26.65
C SER A 184 -4.64 32.45 -25.67
N ARG A 185 -4.30 33.70 -26.02
CA ARG A 185 -3.40 34.60 -25.27
C ARG A 185 -3.84 34.92 -23.81
N THR A 186 -4.94 34.36 -23.33
CA THR A 186 -5.61 34.69 -22.07
C THR A 186 -5.96 33.50 -21.17
N VAL A 187 -5.67 32.24 -21.56
CA VAL A 187 -6.21 31.07 -20.83
C VAL A 187 -5.15 30.04 -20.46
N TYR A 188 -5.23 29.57 -19.21
CA TYR A 188 -4.38 28.54 -18.61
C TYR A 188 -5.20 27.25 -18.40
N ASN A 189 -4.68 26.10 -18.84
CA ASN A 189 -5.36 24.81 -18.68
C ASN A 189 -5.05 24.14 -17.33
N MET A 190 -3.88 24.44 -16.72
CA MET A 190 -3.38 23.74 -15.54
C MET A 190 -4.08 24.07 -14.22
N CYS A 191 -4.83 25.17 -14.13
CA CYS A 191 -5.40 25.63 -12.85
C CYS A 191 -6.87 25.25 -12.64
N CYS A 192 -7.75 25.67 -13.55
CA CYS A 192 -9.20 25.47 -13.45
C CYS A 192 -9.76 24.74 -14.67
N ASN A 193 -8.89 24.14 -15.49
CA ASN A 193 -9.24 23.52 -16.77
C ASN A 193 -10.10 24.45 -17.63
N LEU A 194 -9.59 25.67 -17.89
CA LEU A 194 -10.28 26.71 -18.66
C LEU A 194 -11.61 27.17 -18.03
N GLY A 195 -11.69 27.24 -16.69
CA GLY A 195 -12.87 27.68 -15.95
C GLY A 195 -13.93 26.60 -15.73
N LYS A 196 -13.67 25.35 -16.13
CA LYS A 196 -14.58 24.21 -15.86
C LYS A 196 -14.67 23.86 -14.38
N PHE A 197 -13.66 24.21 -13.60
CA PHE A 197 -13.63 23.99 -12.16
C PHE A 197 -13.54 25.32 -11.41
N SER A 198 -14.49 25.55 -10.51
CA SER A 198 -14.49 26.72 -9.63
C SER A 198 -13.91 26.33 -8.28
N MET A 199 -12.66 26.72 -8.03
CA MET A 199 -12.11 26.69 -6.67
C MET A 199 -12.69 27.86 -5.87
N GLN A 200 -13.60 27.56 -4.96
CA GLN A 200 -14.02 28.55 -3.98
C GLN A 200 -12.79 28.97 -3.16
N PRO A 201 -12.50 30.27 -3.02
CA PRO A 201 -11.46 30.73 -2.11
C PRO A 201 -11.75 30.16 -0.71
N PHE A 202 -10.70 29.75 0.03
CA PHE A 202 -10.85 29.30 1.41
C PHE A 202 -11.53 30.41 2.25
N GLN A 203 -12.84 30.28 2.44
CA GLN A 203 -13.59 31.19 3.28
C GLN A 203 -13.21 30.88 4.74
N ARG A 204 -12.96 31.93 5.53
CA ARG A 204 -12.68 31.83 6.98
C ARG A 204 -11.42 31.04 7.35
N PHE A 205 -10.30 31.29 6.65
CA PHE A 205 -9.02 30.70 7.02
C PHE A 205 -8.67 30.98 8.51
N PRO A 206 -8.42 29.94 9.34
CA PRO A 206 -8.26 30.11 10.77
C PRO A 206 -7.20 31.15 11.15
N ALA A 207 -7.55 32.05 12.08
CA ALA A 207 -6.67 33.13 12.50
C ALA A 207 -5.32 32.62 13.03
N LEU A 208 -5.34 31.53 13.80
CA LEU A 208 -4.14 30.87 14.31
C LEU A 208 -3.20 30.46 13.16
N LEU A 209 -3.70 29.72 12.17
CA LEU A 209 -2.88 29.28 11.02
C LEU A 209 -2.37 30.48 10.21
N ARG A 210 -3.20 31.51 10.02
CA ARG A 210 -2.81 32.76 9.34
C ARG A 210 -1.67 33.46 10.06
N GLN A 211 -1.76 33.57 11.38
CA GLN A 211 -0.71 34.14 12.19
C GLN A 211 0.56 33.31 12.09
N LEU A 212 0.48 32.00 12.28
CA LEU A 212 1.66 31.12 12.25
C LEU A 212 2.37 31.10 10.87
N LEU A 213 1.61 31.21 9.78
CA LEU A 213 2.14 31.24 8.40
C LEU A 213 2.76 32.58 8.00
N LYS A 214 2.06 33.69 8.28
CA LYS A 214 2.40 35.02 7.75
C LYS A 214 3.00 35.95 8.79
N GLY A 215 2.79 35.68 10.07
CA GLY A 215 3.34 36.47 11.16
C GLY A 215 4.84 36.27 11.31
N ARG A 216 5.46 37.16 12.07
CA ARG A 216 6.90 37.17 12.36
C ARG A 216 7.13 36.78 13.81
N GLY A 217 8.26 36.12 14.09
CA GLY A 217 8.69 35.78 15.44
C GLY A 217 9.09 34.32 15.59
N ARG A 218 9.80 34.01 16.68
CA ARG A 218 10.40 32.69 16.92
C ARG A 218 9.39 31.53 16.83
N ARG A 219 8.17 31.72 17.34
CA ARG A 219 7.11 30.72 17.30
C ARG A 219 6.70 30.38 15.86
N ASN A 220 6.54 31.40 15.03
CA ASN A 220 6.13 31.31 13.63
C ASN A 220 7.27 30.69 12.80
N ASP A 221 8.51 31.10 13.06
CA ASP A 221 9.68 30.57 12.38
C ASP A 221 9.88 29.08 12.67
N ARG A 222 9.76 28.69 13.94
CA ARG A 222 9.83 27.29 14.39
C ARG A 222 8.73 26.44 13.79
N PHE A 223 7.51 26.99 13.74
CA PHE A 223 6.40 26.30 13.09
C PHE A 223 6.63 26.09 11.59
N ARG A 224 7.09 27.12 10.87
CA ARG A 224 7.40 27.01 9.43
C ARG A 224 8.53 26.02 9.16
N SER A 225 9.55 25.96 10.03
CA SER A 225 10.63 24.98 9.87
C SER A 225 10.20 23.54 10.18
N ALA A 226 9.26 23.36 11.12
CA ALA A 226 8.80 22.04 11.58
C ALA A 226 7.37 21.67 11.09
N VAL A 227 6.82 22.38 10.10
CA VAL A 227 5.41 22.20 9.69
C VAL A 227 5.08 20.77 9.25
N ARG A 228 6.03 20.09 8.61
CA ARG A 228 5.85 18.69 8.20
C ARG A 228 5.63 17.79 9.40
N ASN A 229 6.33 18.03 10.50
CA ASN A 229 6.23 17.29 11.75
C ASN A 229 4.85 17.51 12.40
N TYR A 230 4.40 18.76 12.47
CA TYR A 230 3.04 19.08 12.94
C TYR A 230 1.96 18.38 12.12
N ASN A 231 2.05 18.46 10.79
CA ASN A 231 1.09 17.81 9.89
C ASN A 231 1.11 16.28 10.02
N SER A 232 2.29 15.69 10.18
CA SER A 232 2.45 14.24 10.31
C SER A 232 1.96 13.75 11.68
N GLY A 233 2.17 14.54 12.73
CA GLY A 233 1.68 14.23 14.08
C GLY A 233 0.16 14.24 14.20
N LEU A 234 -0.50 15.17 13.48
CA LEU A 234 -1.95 15.37 13.52
C LEU A 234 -2.70 14.73 12.32
N ALA A 235 -2.02 13.88 11.55
CA ALA A 235 -2.65 13.17 10.43
C ALA A 235 -3.71 12.18 10.92
N MET A 236 -4.85 12.07 10.24
CA MET A 236 -5.93 11.15 10.62
C MET A 236 -5.73 9.72 10.10
N ALA A 237 -5.02 9.57 8.98
CA ALA A 237 -4.81 8.30 8.32
C ALA A 237 -3.34 8.16 7.90
N SER A 238 -2.86 6.93 7.86
CA SER A 238 -1.56 6.62 7.27
C SER A 238 -1.70 6.41 5.75
N MET A 239 -0.60 6.58 5.03
CA MET A 239 -0.50 6.17 3.64
C MET A 239 0.18 4.80 3.58
N VAL A 240 -0.48 3.82 3.00
CA VAL A 240 0.05 2.47 2.79
C VAL A 240 0.26 2.28 1.30
N ALA A 241 1.49 1.90 0.95
CA ALA A 241 1.91 1.67 -0.41
C ALA A 241 2.95 0.54 -0.45
N HIS A 242 2.99 -0.21 -1.55
CA HIS A 242 4.09 -1.13 -1.80
C HIS A 242 5.29 -0.32 -2.27
N VAL A 243 6.19 -0.01 -1.33
CA VAL A 243 7.40 0.77 -1.61
C VAL A 243 8.50 -0.16 -2.07
N ASP A 244 8.90 -0.02 -3.34
CA ASP A 244 10.07 -0.68 -3.88
C ASP A 244 11.26 0.27 -3.81
N SER A 245 12.28 -0.08 -3.05
CA SER A 245 13.56 0.63 -3.14
C SER A 245 14.35 0.05 -4.31
N PRO A 246 14.61 0.80 -5.41
CA PRO A 246 15.42 0.28 -6.49
C PRO A 246 16.84 -0.04 -5.99
N GLY A 247 17.30 -1.27 -6.20
CA GLY A 247 18.68 -1.65 -5.87
C GLY A 247 19.70 -1.03 -6.83
N GLY A 248 20.69 -0.32 -6.31
CA GLY A 248 21.80 0.28 -7.07
C GLY A 248 22.38 1.55 -6.43
N GLY A 249 23.45 2.09 -7.02
CA GLY A 249 24.14 3.31 -6.57
C GLY A 249 23.65 4.60 -7.23
N GLY A 250 22.35 4.73 -7.49
CA GLY A 250 21.74 5.92 -8.10
C GLY A 250 21.16 6.90 -7.07
N PRO A 251 20.72 8.10 -7.50
CA PRO A 251 19.96 9.02 -6.64
C PRO A 251 18.75 8.32 -6.01
N TYR A 252 18.43 8.69 -4.76
CA TYR A 252 17.29 8.11 -4.05
C TYR A 252 15.98 8.33 -4.81
N CYS A 253 15.27 7.25 -5.10
CA CYS A 253 13.96 7.27 -5.74
C CYS A 253 12.95 6.56 -4.84
N TYR A 254 11.92 7.27 -4.40
CA TYR A 254 10.76 6.68 -3.72
C TYR A 254 9.83 6.10 -4.78
N LYS A 255 9.87 4.78 -5.00
CA LYS A 255 9.04 4.10 -6.00
C LYS A 255 7.90 3.37 -5.30
N ILE A 256 6.67 3.74 -5.68
CA ILE A 256 5.46 3.04 -5.26
C ILE A 256 5.02 2.13 -6.40
N HIS A 257 4.75 0.88 -6.10
CA HIS A 257 4.15 -0.07 -7.03
C HIS A 257 2.68 -0.33 -6.67
N GLY A 258 1.81 -0.39 -7.68
CA GLY A 258 0.38 -0.63 -7.47
C GLY A 258 -0.38 0.59 -6.93
N GLN A 259 -1.42 0.33 -6.15
CA GLN A 259 -2.33 1.36 -5.64
C GLN A 259 -1.89 1.86 -4.27
N VAL A 260 -2.03 3.17 -4.06
CA VAL A 260 -1.86 3.82 -2.75
C VAL A 260 -3.20 3.73 -2.01
N TYR A 261 -3.16 3.28 -0.76
CA TYR A 261 -4.32 3.24 0.11
C TYR A 261 -4.10 4.17 1.30
N HIS A 262 -5.18 4.79 1.77
CA HIS A 262 -5.19 5.40 3.09
C HIS A 262 -5.69 4.39 4.10
N PHE A 263 -4.88 4.13 5.13
CA PHE A 263 -5.24 3.20 6.18
C PHE A 263 -5.61 3.98 7.44
N VAL A 264 -6.87 3.83 7.83
CA VAL A 264 -7.38 4.24 9.13
C VAL A 264 -7.40 2.99 10.00
N GLY A 265 -6.55 2.97 11.03
CA GLY A 265 -6.45 1.84 11.95
C GLY A 265 -7.63 1.78 12.92
N ALA A 266 -7.51 0.90 13.91
CA ALA A 266 -8.47 0.84 15.02
C ALA A 266 -8.62 2.21 15.71
N LEU A 267 -9.82 2.50 16.19
CA LEU A 267 -10.16 3.78 16.81
C LEU A 267 -9.38 4.03 18.11
N ARG A 268 -9.06 2.96 18.86
CA ARG A 268 -8.25 2.99 20.08
C ARG A 268 -6.95 2.18 19.91
N PRO A 269 -5.87 2.51 20.64
CA PRO A 269 -4.61 1.77 20.55
C PRO A 269 -4.77 0.31 21.00
N THR A 270 -4.33 -0.63 20.18
CA THR A 270 -4.31 -2.06 20.53
C THR A 270 -3.02 -2.42 21.27
N GLY A 271 -3.14 -3.09 22.41
CA GLY A 271 -2.01 -3.81 23.03
C GLY A 271 -0.85 -2.93 23.51
N GLY A 272 -1.12 -1.82 24.20
CA GLY A 272 -0.09 -0.97 24.81
C GLY A 272 0.82 -0.24 23.82
N LEU A 273 0.48 -0.25 22.53
CA LEU A 273 1.15 0.54 21.51
C LEU A 273 0.83 2.03 21.71
N PRO A 274 1.77 2.93 21.37
CA PRO A 274 1.51 4.36 21.42
C PRO A 274 0.38 4.72 20.45
N PRO A 275 -0.50 5.67 20.79
CA PRO A 275 -1.57 6.13 19.92
C PRO A 275 -1.02 6.73 18.63
N GLN A 276 -1.68 6.45 17.50
CA GLN A 276 -1.28 6.92 16.18
C GLN A 276 -2.46 7.46 15.37
N TYR A 277 -2.17 8.43 14.52
CA TYR A 277 -3.11 9.02 13.58
C TYR A 277 -4.41 9.53 14.25
N ALA A 278 -5.59 9.12 13.76
CA ALA A 278 -6.88 9.52 14.32
C ALA A 278 -7.03 9.24 15.83
N GLN A 279 -6.32 8.25 16.37
CA GLN A 279 -6.33 7.95 17.81
C GLN A 279 -5.86 9.15 18.66
N ILE A 280 -5.00 10.00 18.09
CA ILE A 280 -4.52 11.22 18.76
C ILE A 280 -5.65 12.24 18.94
N LEU A 281 -6.61 12.30 18.01
CA LEU A 281 -7.69 13.29 18.04
C LEU A 281 -8.73 13.01 19.13
N ILE A 282 -8.82 11.77 19.58
CA ILE A 282 -9.76 11.30 20.60
C ILE A 282 -9.24 11.61 22.02
N MET A 283 -7.92 11.77 22.15
CA MET A 283 -7.29 12.06 23.42
C MET A 283 -7.63 13.49 23.88
N ASP A 284 -7.51 13.71 25.20
CA ASP A 284 -7.50 15.07 25.71
C ASP A 284 -6.40 15.88 25.02
N THR A 285 -6.66 17.15 24.75
CA THR A 285 -5.73 18.03 24.01
C THR A 285 -4.34 18.10 24.66
N GLU A 286 -4.26 18.21 25.98
CA GLU A 286 -2.96 18.31 26.66
C GLU A 286 -2.22 16.96 26.62
N GLN A 287 -2.97 15.86 26.73
CA GLN A 287 -2.40 14.51 26.61
C GLN A 287 -1.90 14.24 25.19
N ALA A 288 -2.68 14.60 24.17
CA ALA A 288 -2.30 14.50 22.76
C ALA A 288 -1.04 15.33 22.47
N ALA A 289 -0.96 16.56 23.00
CA ALA A 289 0.19 17.43 22.82
C ALA A 289 1.46 16.85 23.47
N ALA A 290 1.35 16.33 24.70
CA ALA A 290 2.45 15.68 25.40
C ALA A 290 2.94 14.43 24.64
N GLU A 291 2.02 13.58 24.20
CA GLU A 291 2.31 12.37 23.43
C GLU A 291 3.02 12.69 22.11
N LEU A 292 2.54 13.70 21.37
CA LEU A 292 3.16 14.14 20.13
C LEU A 292 4.54 14.77 20.35
N ALA A 293 4.70 15.58 21.40
CA ALA A 293 5.97 16.22 21.73
C ALA A 293 7.03 15.22 22.24
N ALA A 294 6.60 14.12 22.88
CA ALA A 294 7.49 13.07 23.36
C ALA A 294 8.13 12.23 22.24
N ARG A 295 7.58 12.28 21.01
CA ARG A 295 8.14 11.54 19.87
C ARG A 295 9.47 12.14 19.45
N GLN A 296 10.50 11.30 19.28
CA GLN A 296 11.84 11.75 18.88
C GLN A 296 11.86 12.56 17.58
N VAL A 297 11.01 12.20 16.61
CA VAL A 297 10.85 12.93 15.34
C VAL A 297 10.32 14.35 15.51
N ASN A 298 9.75 14.69 16.67
CA ASN A 298 9.16 15.98 16.99
C ASN A 298 10.00 16.77 18.01
N SER A 299 11.28 16.43 18.22
CA SER A 299 12.18 17.13 19.16
C SER A 299 12.21 18.65 18.94
N ASP A 300 12.13 19.06 17.67
CA ASP A 300 12.20 20.46 17.27
C ASP A 300 10.83 21.15 17.32
N CYS A 301 9.77 20.44 17.68
CA CYS A 301 8.42 20.98 17.79
C CYS A 301 8.15 21.56 19.20
N ASP A 302 7.36 22.61 19.24
CA ASP A 302 6.75 23.17 20.45
C ASP A 302 5.48 22.38 20.83
N SER A 303 5.44 21.86 22.07
CA SER A 303 4.30 21.13 22.63
C SER A 303 3.05 22.01 22.73
N SER A 304 3.19 23.27 23.14
CA SER A 304 2.05 24.20 23.26
C SER A 304 1.36 24.43 21.90
N LEU A 305 2.13 24.35 20.82
CA LEU A 305 1.60 24.47 19.47
C LEU A 305 0.87 23.21 19.02
N PHE A 306 1.27 22.02 19.47
CA PHE A 306 0.46 20.82 19.25
C PHE A 306 -0.91 20.94 19.91
N ALA A 307 -0.97 21.43 21.15
CA ALA A 307 -2.25 21.65 21.84
C ALA A 307 -3.15 22.64 21.08
N ASP A 308 -2.60 23.77 20.64
CA ASP A 308 -3.36 24.78 19.89
C ASP A 308 -3.86 24.27 18.52
N LEU A 309 -3.03 23.51 17.81
CA LEU A 309 -3.40 22.90 16.54
C LEU A 309 -4.42 21.77 16.72
N HIS A 310 -4.31 20.98 17.79
CA HIS A 310 -5.25 19.94 18.14
C HIS A 310 -6.65 20.51 18.40
N ARG A 311 -6.76 21.54 19.27
CA ARG A 311 -8.02 22.27 19.51
C ARG A 311 -8.60 22.85 18.22
N LEU A 312 -7.73 23.42 17.39
CA LEU A 312 -8.17 24.01 16.14
C LEU A 312 -8.77 22.96 15.20
N LEU A 313 -8.13 21.80 15.07
CA LEU A 313 -8.61 20.70 14.24
C LEU A 313 -9.96 20.19 14.76
N LEU A 314 -10.10 19.92 16.06
CA LEU A 314 -11.37 19.48 16.64
C LEU A 314 -12.51 20.50 16.42
N ARG A 315 -12.19 21.80 16.40
CA ARG A 315 -13.21 22.84 16.19
C ARG A 315 -13.61 23.01 14.72
N VAL A 316 -12.66 22.92 13.79
CA VAL A 316 -12.86 23.33 12.39
C VAL A 316 -13.05 22.13 11.45
N ASN A 317 -12.50 20.97 11.80
CA ASN A 317 -12.48 19.80 10.93
C ASN A 317 -13.64 18.83 11.28
N PRO A 318 -14.66 18.69 10.41
CA PRO A 318 -15.79 17.80 10.67
C PRO A 318 -15.40 16.32 10.74
N TYR A 319 -14.32 15.91 10.05
CA TYR A 319 -13.81 14.55 10.13
C TYR A 319 -13.22 14.26 11.50
N ALA A 320 -12.48 15.21 12.07
CA ALA A 320 -11.92 15.09 13.41
C ALA A 320 -13.05 14.96 14.46
N GLN A 321 -14.13 15.75 14.30
CA GLN A 321 -15.33 15.65 15.14
C GLN A 321 -16.01 14.29 15.01
N SER A 322 -16.05 13.72 13.79
CA SER A 322 -16.65 12.40 13.56
C SER A 322 -15.90 11.28 14.28
N PHE A 323 -14.57 11.35 14.36
CA PHE A 323 -13.77 10.39 15.15
C PHE A 323 -14.05 10.48 16.65
N VAL A 324 -14.21 11.69 17.19
CA VAL A 324 -14.58 11.90 18.59
C VAL A 324 -15.97 11.33 18.87
N MET A 325 -16.95 11.63 18.02
CA MET A 325 -18.30 11.09 18.13
C MET A 325 -18.32 9.55 18.06
N MET A 326 -17.50 8.95 17.19
CA MET A 326 -17.38 7.49 17.11
C MET A 326 -16.88 6.88 18.43
N ASP A 327 -15.94 7.54 19.12
CA ASP A 327 -15.43 7.07 20.42
C ASP A 327 -16.48 7.17 21.52
N GLU A 328 -17.29 8.24 21.51
CA GLU A 328 -18.43 8.40 22.42
C GLU A 328 -19.46 7.29 22.25
N VAL A 329 -19.86 6.99 21.01
CA VAL A 329 -20.79 5.89 20.70
C VAL A 329 -20.21 4.55 21.13
N LEU A 330 -18.92 4.30 20.85
CA LEU A 330 -18.24 3.08 21.28
C LEU A 330 -18.29 2.93 22.81
N ARG A 331 -17.98 4.00 23.55
CA ARG A 331 -17.98 3.98 25.01
C ARG A 331 -19.37 3.70 25.58
N THR A 332 -20.41 4.34 25.04
CA THR A 332 -21.79 4.09 25.47
C THR A 332 -22.24 2.67 25.16
N GLU A 333 -21.87 2.11 24.01
CA GLU A 333 -22.16 0.71 23.66
C GLU A 333 -21.45 -0.27 24.61
N GLU A 334 -20.18 -0.01 24.95
CA GLU A 334 -19.45 -0.79 25.95
C GLU A 334 -20.13 -0.75 27.32
N GLU A 335 -20.52 0.43 27.80
CA GLU A 335 -21.19 0.63 29.09
C GLU A 335 -22.56 -0.09 29.14
N THR A 336 -23.37 0.04 28.07
CA THR A 336 -24.67 -0.63 28.00
C THR A 336 -24.53 -2.15 27.85
N ALA A 337 -23.51 -2.63 27.15
CA ALA A 337 -23.22 -4.06 27.03
C ALA A 337 -22.84 -4.66 28.39
N ILE A 338 -21.98 -3.97 29.15
CA ILE A 338 -21.60 -4.37 30.51
C ILE A 338 -22.83 -4.38 31.43
N ALA A 339 -23.65 -3.34 31.38
CA ALA A 339 -24.87 -3.25 32.20
C ALA A 339 -25.89 -4.36 31.89
N ALA A 340 -25.98 -4.77 30.63
CA ALA A 340 -26.87 -5.84 30.18
C ALA A 340 -26.23 -7.25 30.23
N GLY A 341 -24.97 -7.37 30.64
CA GLY A 341 -24.25 -8.66 30.68
C GLY A 341 -24.05 -9.31 29.31
N ARG A 342 -24.05 -8.52 28.23
CA ARG A 342 -23.88 -8.98 26.85
C ARG A 342 -22.52 -8.59 26.29
N THR A 343 -22.16 -9.17 25.15
CA THR A 343 -21.01 -8.70 24.37
C THR A 343 -21.35 -7.38 23.66
N PRO A 344 -20.42 -6.41 23.62
CA PRO A 344 -20.62 -5.18 22.86
C PRO A 344 -20.67 -5.48 21.36
N HIS A 345 -21.57 -4.83 20.65
CA HIS A 345 -21.67 -4.95 19.20
C HIS A 345 -20.56 -4.13 18.52
N PRO A 346 -20.13 -4.53 17.32
CA PRO A 346 -19.18 -3.76 16.55
C PRO A 346 -19.81 -2.43 16.09
N VAL A 347 -19.08 -1.33 16.35
CA VAL A 347 -19.46 0.01 15.91
C VAL A 347 -18.72 0.34 14.62
N HIS A 348 -19.47 0.73 13.58
CA HIS A 348 -18.93 1.06 12.28
C HIS A 348 -19.13 2.54 11.96
N MET A 349 -18.14 3.13 11.28
CA MET A 349 -18.21 4.48 10.74
C MET A 349 -18.15 4.40 9.23
N VAL A 350 -19.23 4.81 8.56
CA VAL A 350 -19.36 4.78 7.11
C VAL A 350 -19.42 6.19 6.55
N PHE A 351 -18.56 6.46 5.57
CA PHE A 351 -18.64 7.66 4.74
C PHE A 351 -19.62 7.37 3.60
N GLY A 352 -20.83 7.92 3.66
CA GLY A 352 -21.85 7.71 2.64
C GLY A 352 -21.49 8.39 1.31
N GLN A 353 -21.65 7.65 0.21
CA GLN A 353 -21.74 8.21 -1.15
C GLN A 353 -23.20 8.14 -1.59
N ARG A 354 -23.72 9.22 -2.20
CA ARG A 354 -25.11 9.24 -2.67
C ARG A 354 -25.25 8.42 -3.95
N PRO A 355 -26.43 7.80 -4.22
CA PRO A 355 -26.68 7.08 -5.47
C PRO A 355 -26.53 7.95 -6.75
N CYS A 356 -26.59 9.27 -6.61
CA CYS A 356 -26.38 10.23 -7.69
C CYS A 356 -24.93 10.70 -7.84
N ASP A 357 -24.01 10.26 -6.98
CA ASP A 357 -22.59 10.59 -7.08
C ASP A 357 -21.95 9.74 -8.20
N ASP A 358 -21.49 10.41 -9.25
CA ASP A 358 -20.79 9.74 -10.36
C ASP A 358 -19.43 9.23 -9.87
N ALA A 359 -19.28 7.90 -9.78
CA ALA A 359 -18.05 7.22 -9.35
C ALA A 359 -16.82 7.48 -10.25
N ARG A 360 -16.99 8.16 -11.39
CA ARG A 360 -15.91 8.53 -12.33
C ARG A 360 -15.55 10.02 -12.28
N ARG A 361 -16.16 10.81 -11.41
CA ARG A 361 -15.81 12.22 -11.20
C ARG A 361 -15.40 12.45 -9.76
N TYR A 362 -14.33 13.23 -9.61
CA TYR A 362 -13.86 13.82 -8.36
C TYR A 362 -14.97 14.69 -7.73
N ASN A 363 -15.91 14.09 -7.02
CA ASN A 363 -17.00 14.82 -6.39
C ASN A 363 -16.44 15.53 -5.15
N SER A 364 -16.50 16.86 -5.14
CA SER A 364 -16.23 17.64 -3.94
C SER A 364 -17.38 17.47 -2.96
N ALA A 365 -17.10 17.06 -1.72
CA ALA A 365 -18.11 16.98 -0.66
C ALA A 365 -18.80 18.35 -0.51
N THR A 366 -20.07 18.43 -0.92
CA THR A 366 -20.85 19.67 -1.03
C THR A 366 -21.92 19.77 0.07
N ALA A 367 -22.05 18.77 0.94
CA ALA A 367 -22.98 18.74 2.06
C ALA A 367 -22.30 18.20 3.34
N ASN A 368 -22.88 18.49 4.50
CA ASN A 368 -22.43 18.06 5.85
C ASN A 368 -22.56 16.54 6.10
N GLU A 369 -22.61 15.71 5.06
CA GLU A 369 -22.67 14.25 5.17
C GLU A 369 -21.25 13.71 5.29
N VAL A 370 -20.77 13.58 6.52
CA VAL A 370 -19.36 13.24 6.76
C VAL A 370 -19.16 11.92 7.50
N ALA A 371 -20.15 11.38 8.20
CA ALA A 371 -20.14 9.98 8.63
C ALA A 371 -21.50 9.59 9.20
N VAL A 372 -21.93 8.36 8.95
CA VAL A 372 -22.98 7.70 9.74
C VAL A 372 -22.27 6.71 10.66
N VAL A 373 -22.47 6.86 11.98
CA VAL A 373 -22.01 5.90 12.98
C VAL A 373 -23.22 5.09 13.41
N TYR A 374 -23.12 3.77 13.29
CA TYR A 374 -24.18 2.86 13.69
C TYR A 374 -23.61 1.58 14.32
N VAL A 375 -24.46 0.92 15.10
CA VAL A 375 -24.18 -0.35 15.77
C VAL A 375 -24.75 -1.45 14.87
N GLY A 376 -23.89 -2.33 14.34
CA GLY A 376 -24.26 -3.37 13.37
C GLY A 376 -24.14 -4.80 13.93
N ASP A 377 -24.69 -5.76 13.18
CA ASP A 377 -24.49 -7.21 13.41
C ASP A 377 -23.25 -7.71 12.62
N GLU A 378 -22.69 -8.87 12.99
CA GLU A 378 -21.37 -9.40 12.55
C GLU A 378 -21.15 -9.50 11.01
N GLU A 379 -22.17 -9.30 10.18
CA GLU A 379 -22.10 -9.45 8.72
C GLU A 379 -21.81 -8.15 7.94
N ASP A 380 -21.72 -6.99 8.59
CA ASP A 380 -21.48 -5.73 7.89
C ASP A 380 -19.99 -5.50 7.57
N ILE A 381 -19.73 -5.42 6.27
CA ILE A 381 -18.42 -5.35 5.62
C ILE A 381 -17.58 -4.18 6.18
N VAL A 382 -16.37 -4.50 6.64
CA VAL A 382 -15.30 -3.52 6.85
C VAL A 382 -15.02 -2.82 5.52
N LEU A 383 -15.51 -1.59 5.37
CA LEU A 383 -15.19 -0.76 4.22
C LEU A 383 -13.71 -0.37 4.28
N VAL A 384 -12.87 -1.17 3.63
CA VAL A 384 -11.61 -0.68 3.07
C VAL A 384 -12.01 0.31 1.98
N ALA A 385 -12.01 1.59 2.29
CA ALA A 385 -12.29 2.63 1.31
C ALA A 385 -11.14 2.69 0.28
N VAL A 386 -11.25 1.86 -0.75
CA VAL A 386 -10.51 2.02 -2.00
C VAL A 386 -11.31 2.98 -2.86
N SER A 387 -11.17 4.29 -2.64
CA SER A 387 -11.75 5.28 -3.55
C SER A 387 -10.70 6.28 -4.02
N GLN A 388 -10.70 6.53 -5.34
CA GLN A 388 -9.98 7.62 -5.98
C GLN A 388 -10.48 9.01 -5.53
N ASP A 389 -11.59 9.11 -4.79
CA ASP A 389 -12.12 10.34 -4.20
C ASP A 389 -11.27 10.89 -3.06
N TRP A 390 -10.37 10.07 -2.50
CA TRP A 390 -9.33 10.56 -1.60
C TRP A 390 -8.36 11.54 -2.27
N TYR A 391 -8.33 11.68 -3.60
CA TYR A 391 -7.50 12.74 -4.24
C TYR A 391 -8.00 14.15 -3.91
N ASN A 392 -9.32 14.36 -3.77
CA ASN A 392 -9.90 15.64 -3.35
C ASN A 392 -9.84 15.84 -1.83
N LEU A 393 -9.86 14.75 -1.05
CA LEU A 393 -9.72 14.77 0.40
C LEU A 393 -8.26 14.88 0.84
N LEU A 394 -7.31 14.36 0.06
CA LEU A 394 -5.91 14.79 0.06
C LEU A 394 -5.81 16.22 -0.46
N TYR A 395 -6.57 16.65 -1.47
CA TYR A 395 -6.52 18.06 -1.85
C TYR A 395 -7.03 18.95 -0.69
N SER A 396 -8.04 18.57 0.08
CA SER A 396 -8.54 19.38 1.19
C SER A 396 -7.77 19.16 2.50
N ALA A 397 -7.48 17.95 2.95
CA ALA A 397 -6.73 17.68 4.19
C ALA A 397 -5.20 17.76 4.00
N TYR A 398 -4.67 17.39 2.83
CA TYR A 398 -3.27 17.60 2.45
C TYR A 398 -3.04 19.00 1.87
N VAL A 399 -3.98 19.67 1.16
CA VAL A 399 -3.74 21.06 0.71
C VAL A 399 -4.16 22.14 1.74
N SER A 400 -5.09 21.88 2.67
CA SER A 400 -5.35 22.84 3.76
C SER A 400 -4.27 22.84 4.84
N ALA A 401 -3.65 21.68 5.15
CA ALA A 401 -2.53 21.61 6.09
C ALA A 401 -1.15 21.59 5.41
N SER A 402 -0.97 21.04 4.20
CA SER A 402 0.35 20.98 3.54
C SER A 402 0.58 21.97 2.39
N PHE A 403 -0.43 22.46 1.64
CA PHE A 403 -0.17 23.51 0.62
C PHE A 403 -0.14 24.93 1.15
N ALA A 404 -0.83 25.23 2.26
CA ALA A 404 -0.68 26.52 2.91
C ALA A 404 0.80 26.79 3.26
N PHE A 405 1.59 25.72 3.48
CA PHE A 405 3.01 25.79 3.79
C PHE A 405 3.94 25.59 2.60
N PHE A 406 3.58 24.76 1.62
CA PHE A 406 4.48 24.47 0.50
C PHE A 406 4.64 25.64 -0.48
N ARG A 407 3.64 26.52 -0.63
CA ARG A 407 3.74 27.67 -1.56
C ARG A 407 4.57 28.84 -1.02
N ALA A 408 4.91 28.86 0.26
CA ALA A 408 5.78 29.88 0.86
C ALA A 408 7.28 29.53 0.77
N TRP A 409 7.64 28.33 0.29
CA TRP A 409 9.04 27.87 0.22
C TRP A 409 9.70 28.03 -1.15
N ASN A 410 8.94 28.34 -2.22
CA ASN A 410 9.48 28.55 -3.57
C ASN A 410 9.43 30.02 -4.06
N SER A 411 9.33 30.97 -3.13
CA SER A 411 9.50 32.39 -3.41
C SER A 411 10.51 33.01 -2.44
N ARG A 412 11.75 32.53 -2.52
CA ARG A 412 12.95 33.33 -2.28
C ARG A 412 14.00 32.94 -3.31
#